data_AF-A0A839W292-F1
#
_entry.id   AF-A0A839W292-F1
#
_cell.length_a   1.000
_cell.length_b   1.000
_cell.length_c   1.000
_cell.angle_alpha   90.00
_cell.angle_beta   90.00
_cell.angle_gamma   90.00
#
_symmetry.space_group_name_H-M   'P 1'
#
loop_
_entity.id
_entity.type
_entity.pdbx_description
1 polymer ?
#
loop_
_entity_poly.entity_id
_entity_poly.type
_entity_poly.pdbx_seq_one_letter_code
_entity_poly.pdbx_strand_id
1 'polypeptide(L)'
;MNAMFPARNVAPDYRLVETLNLGVGPLVPALGAARDRLCAELVARGATPILCESWPDMQALNARHRNSWFPLLPTPSSAPAFWLGLVDCEGEVVATHAAVLLDCAASSFGARLADLSALHDPGSAPADEWAFVASEAAHDTRGAVAWIVAGWTRPDWRGAGLFHRLGELVRLVALARWNPKWVVGLVDPETVPVWSGRGGGRRRLEERPGILYHQSGVGRLPLHLMRWGRPAVLLDLEIIAHMSTV
;
A
#
# COMPACT_ATOMS: atom_id res chain seq x y z
N MET A 1 18.32 19.32 -8.23
CA MET A 1 18.09 19.54 -6.78
C MET A 1 17.86 18.18 -6.16
N ASN A 2 18.79 17.72 -5.31
CA ASN A 2 18.61 16.48 -4.55
C ASN A 2 17.51 16.74 -3.52
N ALA A 3 16.36 16.08 -3.65
CA ALA A 3 15.42 15.94 -2.55
C ALA A 3 16.12 15.10 -1.47
N MET A 4 16.79 15.79 -0.56
CA MET A 4 17.40 15.23 0.63
C MET A 4 16.26 15.10 1.63
N PHE A 5 15.81 13.87 1.91
CA PHE A 5 14.91 13.62 3.04
C PHE A 5 15.60 14.18 4.29
N PRO A 6 14.96 15.09 5.05
CA PRO A 6 15.63 15.70 6.18
C PRO A 6 15.83 14.64 7.26
N ALA A 7 17.09 14.34 7.51
CA ALA A 7 17.54 13.39 8.50
C ALA A 7 17.76 14.01 9.89
N ARG A 8 17.50 13.19 10.93
CA ARG A 8 17.59 13.37 12.40
C ARG A 8 16.43 14.01 13.16
N ASN A 9 15.57 14.78 12.51
CA ASN A 9 14.24 15.11 13.01
C ASN A 9 13.35 15.12 11.77
N VAL A 10 12.57 14.06 11.54
CA VAL A 10 11.53 14.14 10.51
C VAL A 10 10.77 15.42 10.76
N ALA A 11 10.84 16.37 9.82
CA ALA A 11 10.21 17.66 9.98
C ALA A 11 8.70 17.43 10.22
N PRO A 12 8.05 18.23 11.08
CA PRO A 12 6.68 17.93 11.46
C PRO A 12 5.72 17.74 10.28
N ASP A 13 5.97 18.50 9.22
CA ASP A 13 5.23 18.48 7.95
C ASP A 13 5.34 17.17 7.16
N TYR A 14 6.09 16.17 7.65
CA TYR A 14 6.15 14.83 7.08
C TYR A 14 5.67 13.74 8.04
N ARG A 15 5.61 13.99 9.35
CA ARG A 15 5.21 12.94 10.29
C ARG A 15 3.74 12.63 10.10
N LEU A 16 3.41 11.34 10.01
CA LEU A 16 2.05 10.94 9.70
C LEU A 16 1.02 11.46 10.73
N VAL A 17 1.38 11.47 12.01
CA VAL A 17 0.50 11.95 13.10
C VAL A 17 0.15 13.43 12.97
N GLU A 18 1.05 14.23 12.39
CA GLU A 18 0.90 15.68 12.24
C GLU A 18 0.26 16.04 10.90
N THR A 19 0.48 15.22 9.86
CA THR A 19 0.06 15.50 8.47
C THR A 19 -1.25 14.82 8.06
N LEU A 20 -1.64 13.71 8.70
CA LEU A 20 -2.86 13.00 8.32
C LEU A 20 -4.09 13.76 8.82
N ASN A 21 -4.75 14.47 7.91
CA ASN A 21 -6.08 15.00 8.14
C ASN A 21 -7.12 13.87 8.06
N LEU A 22 -7.75 13.56 9.20
CA LEU A 22 -8.80 12.54 9.30
C LEU A 22 -10.20 13.07 8.92
N GLY A 23 -10.34 14.38 8.70
CA GLY A 23 -11.61 15.02 8.39
C GLY A 23 -12.60 14.99 9.57
N VAL A 24 -13.89 14.97 9.23
CA VAL A 24 -15.00 14.90 10.20
C VAL A 24 -15.88 13.70 9.89
N GLY A 25 -16.36 13.00 10.92
CA GLY A 25 -17.25 11.86 10.75
C GLY A 25 -17.25 10.90 11.93
N PRO A 26 -18.20 9.96 11.97
CA PRO A 26 -18.40 9.08 13.13
C PRO A 26 -17.23 8.12 13.38
N LEU A 27 -16.44 7.80 12.34
CA LEU A 27 -15.28 6.93 12.47
C LEU A 27 -13.98 7.67 12.83
N VAL A 28 -13.97 9.01 12.80
CA VAL A 28 -12.76 9.81 12.98
C VAL A 28 -12.09 9.57 14.34
N PRO A 29 -12.79 9.53 15.48
CA PRO A 29 -12.16 9.24 16.77
C PRO A 29 -11.48 7.86 16.80
N ALA A 30 -12.13 6.84 16.23
CA ALA A 30 -11.60 5.49 16.20
C ALA A 30 -10.41 5.35 15.22
N LEU A 31 -10.46 6.04 14.07
CA LEU A 31 -9.33 6.13 13.15
C LEU A 31 -8.14 6.86 13.78
N GLY A 32 -8.40 7.93 14.55
CA GLY A 32 -7.37 8.65 15.31
C GLY A 32 -6.70 7.77 16.36
N ALA A 33 -7.49 7.06 17.18
CA ALA A 33 -6.96 6.13 18.17
C ALA A 33 -6.14 4.99 17.53
N ALA A 34 -6.62 4.42 16.43
CA ALA A 34 -5.88 3.38 15.70
C ALA A 34 -4.56 3.92 15.10
N ARG A 35 -4.57 5.14 14.54
CA ARG A 35 -3.38 5.82 14.04
C ARG A 35 -2.36 6.00 15.15
N ASP A 36 -2.77 6.58 16.27
CA ASP A 36 -1.87 6.93 17.38
C ASP A 36 -1.24 5.67 17.98
N ARG A 37 -2.03 4.60 18.16
CA ARG A 37 -1.54 3.29 18.59
C ARG A 37 -0.49 2.72 17.63
N LEU A 38 -0.80 2.65 16.34
CA LEU A 38 0.12 2.10 15.32
C LEU A 38 1.40 2.92 15.21
N CYS A 39 1.30 4.25 15.27
CA CYS A 39 2.45 5.14 15.26
C CYS A 39 3.32 4.97 16.50
N ALA A 40 2.73 4.94 17.70
CA ALA A 40 3.47 4.71 18.95
C ALA A 40 4.20 3.35 18.94
N GLU A 41 3.53 2.32 18.43
CA GLU A 41 4.09 1.00 18.22
C GLU A 41 5.32 0.99 17.28
N LEU A 42 5.29 1.77 16.20
CA LEU A 42 6.40 1.89 15.25
C LEU A 42 7.56 2.70 15.84
N VAL A 43 7.24 3.81 16.53
CA VAL A 43 8.24 4.63 17.23
C VAL A 43 8.94 3.84 18.33
N ALA A 44 8.22 3.00 19.08
CA ALA A 44 8.81 2.11 20.09
C ALA A 44 9.79 1.09 19.48
N ARG A 45 9.68 0.82 18.18
CA ARG A 45 10.63 -0.02 17.41
C ARG A 45 11.75 0.79 16.76
N GLY A 46 11.87 2.07 17.08
CA GLY A 46 12.92 2.96 16.57
C GLY A 46 12.63 3.55 15.19
N ALA A 47 11.39 3.48 14.69
CA ALA A 47 11.05 3.93 13.35
C ALA A 47 9.86 4.90 13.36
N THR A 48 10.04 6.10 12.80
CA THR A 48 9.02 7.15 12.76
C THR A 48 8.22 7.07 11.45
N PRO A 49 6.89 6.95 11.49
CA PRO A 49 6.08 6.94 10.27
C PRO A 49 5.97 8.31 9.62
N ILE A 50 6.17 8.35 8.30
CA ILE A 50 6.03 9.55 7.46
C ILE A 50 5.00 9.32 6.37
N LEU A 51 4.35 10.39 5.91
CA LEU A 51 3.41 10.38 4.80
C LEU A 51 3.93 11.31 3.70
N CYS A 52 3.96 10.81 2.47
CA CYS A 52 4.45 11.56 1.31
C CYS A 52 3.54 11.32 0.10
N GLU A 53 3.33 12.36 -0.70
CA GLU A 53 2.49 12.32 -1.90
C GLU A 53 3.32 12.33 -3.20
N SER A 54 4.63 12.53 -3.08
CA SER A 54 5.55 12.56 -4.22
C SER A 54 5.87 11.14 -4.68
N TRP A 55 5.21 10.70 -5.75
CA TRP A 55 5.55 9.45 -6.42
C TRP A 55 6.97 9.44 -7.03
N PRO A 56 7.48 10.54 -7.61
CA PRO A 56 8.87 10.60 -8.06
C PRO A 56 9.90 10.33 -6.95
N ASP A 57 9.64 10.78 -5.72
CA ASP A 57 10.55 10.50 -4.60
C ASP A 57 10.53 9.00 -4.21
N MET A 58 9.36 8.35 -4.28
CA MET A 58 9.24 6.90 -4.12
C MET A 58 10.01 6.13 -5.21
N GLN A 59 9.91 6.57 -6.47
CA GLN A 59 10.67 5.97 -7.58
C GLN A 59 12.17 6.16 -7.39
N ALA A 60 12.61 7.33 -6.96
CA ALA A 60 14.02 7.61 -6.66
C ALA A 60 14.53 6.74 -5.50
N LEU A 61 13.72 6.53 -4.46
CA LEU A 61 14.06 5.63 -3.34
C LEU A 61 14.17 4.18 -3.82
N ASN A 62 13.19 3.68 -4.60
CA ASN A 62 13.26 2.33 -5.17
C ASN A 62 14.52 2.14 -6.03
N ALA A 63 14.86 3.13 -6.87
CA ALA A 63 16.06 3.10 -7.70
C ALA A 63 17.35 2.97 -6.88
N ARG A 64 17.44 3.62 -5.72
CA ARG A 64 18.61 3.51 -4.81
C ARG A 64 18.71 2.15 -4.12
N HIS A 65 17.60 1.44 -3.96
CA HIS A 65 17.52 0.16 -3.24
C HIS A 65 17.23 -1.05 -4.13
N ARG A 66 17.49 -0.97 -5.45
CA ARG A 66 17.21 -2.05 -6.43
C ARG A 66 17.89 -3.39 -6.14
N ASN A 67 18.95 -3.39 -5.33
CA ASN A 67 19.62 -4.60 -4.87
C ASN A 67 18.77 -5.43 -3.89
N SER A 68 17.77 -4.82 -3.24
CA SER A 68 16.94 -5.46 -2.21
C SER A 68 15.44 -5.16 -2.36
N TRP A 69 15.08 -4.35 -3.36
CA TRP A 69 13.72 -3.96 -3.68
C TRP A 69 13.45 -4.16 -5.16
N PHE A 70 12.48 -5.02 -5.45
CA PHE A 70 11.99 -5.24 -6.80
C PHE A 70 11.55 -3.92 -7.47
N PRO A 71 11.73 -3.76 -8.80
CA PRO A 71 11.16 -2.63 -9.53
C PRO A 71 9.67 -2.44 -9.18
N LEU A 72 9.26 -1.18 -8.99
CA LEU A 72 7.86 -0.87 -8.72
C LEU A 72 6.99 -1.30 -9.90
N LEU A 73 5.79 -1.81 -9.60
CA LEU A 73 4.74 -1.91 -10.60
C LEU A 73 4.35 -0.50 -11.04
N PRO A 74 4.06 -0.28 -12.33
CA PRO A 74 3.62 1.02 -12.82
C PRO A 74 2.25 1.37 -12.25
N THR A 75 2.00 2.68 -12.19
CA THR A 75 0.76 3.27 -11.68
C THR A 75 0.38 4.43 -12.59
N PRO A 76 -0.92 4.65 -12.91
CA PRO A 76 -1.35 5.78 -13.71
C PRO A 76 -0.96 7.09 -13.01
N SER A 77 -0.35 8.03 -13.73
CA SER A 77 0.09 9.31 -13.14
C SER A 77 -1.09 10.21 -12.77
N SER A 78 -2.25 9.99 -13.41
CA SER A 78 -3.51 10.68 -13.09
C SER A 78 -4.21 10.13 -11.83
N ALA A 79 -3.82 8.96 -11.33
CA ALA A 79 -4.47 8.33 -10.19
C ALA A 79 -3.97 8.94 -8.87
N PRO A 80 -4.86 9.30 -7.93
CA PRO A 80 -4.44 9.74 -6.61
C PRO A 80 -3.62 8.66 -5.90
N ALA A 81 -2.44 9.02 -5.41
CA ALA A 81 -1.54 8.10 -4.74
C ALA A 81 -0.86 8.75 -3.53
N PHE A 82 -0.42 7.92 -2.60
CA PHE A 82 0.47 8.33 -1.51
C PHE A 82 1.37 7.15 -1.14
N TRP A 83 2.45 7.44 -0.42
CA TRP A 83 3.24 6.43 0.22
C TRP A 83 3.59 6.79 1.66
N LEU A 84 3.74 5.76 2.46
CA LEU A 84 4.22 5.84 3.82
C LEU A 84 5.64 5.28 3.88
N GLY A 85 6.51 6.01 4.56
CA GLY A 85 7.84 5.57 4.94
C GLY A 85 7.93 5.34 6.44
N LEU A 86 8.83 4.46 6.86
CA LEU A 86 9.35 4.44 8.21
C LEU A 86 10.77 4.97 8.18
N VAL A 87 11.09 5.90 9.06
CA VAL A 87 12.38 6.58 9.11
C VAL A 87 13.10 6.24 10.41
N ASP A 88 14.36 5.82 10.32
CA ASP A 88 15.19 5.54 11.50
C ASP A 88 15.72 6.83 12.18
N CYS A 89 16.50 6.67 13.25
CA CYS A 89 17.09 7.81 13.97
C CYS A 89 18.13 8.60 13.14
N GLU A 90 18.65 7.98 12.08
CA GLU A 90 19.57 8.62 11.14
C GLU A 90 18.81 9.37 10.05
N GLY A 91 17.48 9.23 9.98
CA GLY A 91 16.68 9.90 8.96
C GLY A 91 16.52 9.12 7.66
N GLU A 92 16.96 7.87 7.64
CA GLU A 92 16.91 7.03 6.46
C GLU A 92 15.61 6.23 6.41
N VAL A 93 15.06 6.05 5.21
CA VAL A 93 13.85 5.23 5.04
C VAL A 93 14.20 3.75 5.16
N VAL A 94 13.57 3.07 6.11
CA VAL A 94 13.83 1.65 6.43
C VAL A 94 12.72 0.71 6.01
N ALA A 95 11.52 1.23 5.76
CA ALA A 95 10.43 0.46 5.20
C ALA A 95 9.44 1.38 4.48
N THR A 96 8.71 0.81 3.53
CA THR A 96 7.72 1.54 2.73
C THR A 96 6.49 0.69 2.46
N HIS A 97 5.37 1.36 2.28
CA HIS A 97 4.19 0.87 1.57
C HIS A 97 3.50 2.07 0.92
N ALA A 98 2.80 1.84 -0.18
CA ALA A 98 2.05 2.87 -0.86
C ALA A 98 0.63 2.41 -1.17
N ALA A 99 -0.23 3.36 -1.55
CA ALA A 99 -1.53 3.07 -2.09
C ALA A 99 -1.86 3.99 -3.26
N VAL A 100 -2.57 3.44 -4.23
CA VAL A 100 -3.14 4.14 -5.39
C VAL A 100 -4.65 3.95 -5.39
N LEU A 101 -5.40 5.02 -5.58
CA LEU A 101 -6.85 4.96 -5.72
C LEU A 101 -7.23 4.71 -7.18
N LEU A 102 -8.00 3.65 -7.39
CA LEU A 102 -8.59 3.32 -8.69
C LEU A 102 -10.11 3.33 -8.59
N ASP A 103 -10.76 4.03 -9.51
CA ASP A 103 -12.20 3.91 -9.70
C ASP A 103 -12.51 2.68 -10.57
N CYS A 104 -13.07 1.66 -9.94
CA CYS A 104 -13.49 0.41 -10.60
C CYS A 104 -15.03 0.29 -10.66
N ALA A 105 -15.77 1.40 -10.69
CA ALA A 105 -17.24 1.36 -10.81
C ALA A 105 -17.69 0.84 -12.18
N ALA A 106 -17.16 1.41 -13.26
CA ALA A 106 -17.52 1.03 -14.64
C ALA A 106 -16.83 -0.27 -15.09
N SER A 107 -15.53 -0.41 -14.78
CA SER A 107 -14.71 -1.58 -15.10
C SER A 107 -14.15 -2.18 -13.82
N SER A 108 -14.18 -3.51 -13.68
CA SER A 108 -13.64 -4.17 -12.48
C SER A 108 -12.12 -4.01 -12.40
N PHE A 109 -11.55 -4.20 -11.21
CA PHE A 109 -10.09 -4.18 -11.05
C PHE A 109 -9.39 -5.20 -11.97
N GLY A 110 -9.96 -6.40 -12.11
CA GLY A 110 -9.45 -7.42 -13.03
C GLY A 110 -9.51 -7.01 -14.50
N ALA A 111 -10.60 -6.39 -14.94
CA ALA A 111 -10.71 -5.88 -16.32
C ALA A 111 -9.73 -4.73 -16.58
N ARG A 112 -9.57 -3.82 -15.61
CA ARG A 112 -8.59 -2.71 -15.68
C ARG A 112 -7.14 -3.19 -15.67
N LEU A 113 -6.85 -4.31 -15.01
CA LEU A 113 -5.54 -4.93 -15.11
C LEU A 113 -5.32 -5.51 -16.51
N ALA A 114 -6.31 -6.23 -17.04
CA ALA A 114 -6.22 -6.88 -18.36
C ALA A 114 -6.05 -5.87 -19.53
N ASP A 115 -6.66 -4.70 -19.45
CA ASP A 115 -6.48 -3.61 -20.43
C ASP A 115 -5.36 -2.61 -20.07
N LEU A 116 -4.60 -2.90 -19.01
CA LEU A 116 -3.50 -2.09 -18.44
C LEU A 116 -3.90 -0.73 -17.86
N SER A 117 -5.18 -0.34 -17.86
CA SER A 117 -5.64 0.94 -17.30
C SER A 117 -5.58 1.04 -15.77
N ALA A 118 -5.33 -0.06 -15.06
CA ALA A 118 -4.98 -0.05 -13.64
C ALA A 118 -3.51 0.34 -13.39
N LEU A 119 -2.67 0.23 -14.42
CA LEU A 119 -1.22 0.37 -14.36
C LEU A 119 -0.72 1.63 -15.08
N HIS A 120 -1.43 2.08 -16.11
CA HIS A 120 -1.02 3.17 -17.00
C HIS A 120 -2.16 4.13 -17.29
N ASP A 121 -1.81 5.37 -17.64
CA ASP A 121 -2.76 6.29 -18.25
C ASP A 121 -3.09 5.83 -19.69
N PRO A 122 -4.25 6.22 -20.25
CA PRO A 122 -4.61 5.84 -21.61
C PRO A 122 -3.52 6.19 -22.63
N GLY A 123 -3.03 5.18 -23.36
CA GLY A 123 -2.00 5.33 -24.39
C GLY A 123 -0.56 5.48 -23.88
N SER A 124 -0.31 5.42 -22.56
CA SER A 124 1.05 5.51 -22.00
C SER A 124 1.73 4.16 -21.76
N ALA A 125 1.00 3.05 -21.89
CA ALA A 125 1.56 1.72 -21.67
C ALA A 125 2.61 1.38 -22.75
N PRO A 126 3.78 0.82 -22.38
CA PRO A 126 4.75 0.32 -23.35
C PRO A 126 4.15 -0.79 -24.23
N ALA A 127 4.55 -0.84 -25.50
CA ALA A 127 3.95 -1.73 -26.49
C ALA A 127 4.19 -3.24 -26.23
N ASP A 128 5.23 -3.58 -25.48
CA ASP A 128 5.57 -4.95 -25.10
C ASP A 128 4.81 -5.43 -23.85
N GLU A 129 4.18 -4.53 -23.09
CA GLU A 129 3.44 -4.90 -21.89
C GLU A 129 2.07 -5.50 -22.18
N TRP A 130 1.68 -6.45 -21.33
CA TRP A 130 0.37 -7.07 -21.37
C TRP A 130 0.06 -7.71 -20.03
N ALA A 131 -1.23 -7.90 -19.74
CA ALA A 131 -1.68 -8.61 -18.56
C ALA A 131 -2.76 -9.62 -18.92
N PHE A 132 -2.63 -10.83 -18.36
CA PHE A 132 -3.67 -11.85 -18.37
C PHE A 132 -4.23 -12.02 -16.96
N VAL A 133 -5.56 -11.99 -16.83
CA VAL A 133 -6.25 -12.00 -15.54
C VAL A 133 -7.31 -13.09 -15.51
N ALA A 134 -6.98 -14.21 -14.87
CA ALA A 134 -7.87 -15.33 -14.60
C ALA A 134 -8.54 -15.26 -13.22
N SER A 135 -8.12 -14.32 -12.36
CA SER A 135 -8.70 -14.13 -11.02
C SER A 135 -10.15 -13.67 -11.10
N GLU A 136 -11.09 -14.56 -10.77
CA GLU A 136 -12.51 -14.22 -10.57
C GLU A 136 -12.67 -13.14 -9.50
N ALA A 137 -11.87 -13.24 -8.43
CA ALA A 137 -11.87 -12.27 -7.34
C ALA A 137 -11.50 -10.85 -7.81
N ALA A 138 -10.58 -10.72 -8.77
CA ALA A 138 -10.23 -9.43 -9.35
C ALA A 138 -11.37 -8.88 -10.22
N HIS A 139 -12.06 -9.75 -10.96
CA HIS A 139 -13.22 -9.38 -11.78
C HIS A 139 -14.47 -9.00 -10.97
N ASP A 140 -14.62 -9.57 -9.77
CA ASP A 140 -15.66 -9.19 -8.81
C ASP A 140 -15.39 -7.88 -8.08
N THR A 141 -14.12 -7.44 -8.05
CA THR A 141 -13.72 -6.24 -7.33
C THR A 141 -14.09 -4.98 -8.12
N ARG A 142 -15.23 -4.39 -7.73
CA ARG A 142 -15.80 -3.15 -8.31
C ARG A 142 -16.05 -2.06 -7.25
N GLY A 143 -16.09 -0.81 -7.70
CA GLY A 143 -16.22 0.42 -6.89
C GLY A 143 -14.88 1.11 -6.63
N ALA A 144 -14.79 1.96 -5.61
CA ALA A 144 -13.52 2.57 -5.21
C ALA A 144 -12.57 1.50 -4.64
N VAL A 145 -11.37 1.39 -5.21
CA VAL A 145 -10.35 0.40 -4.85
C VAL A 145 -9.07 1.12 -4.45
N ALA A 146 -8.58 0.89 -3.25
CA ALA A 146 -7.22 1.27 -2.87
C ALA A 146 -6.28 0.09 -3.16
N TRP A 147 -5.40 0.25 -4.15
CA TRP A 147 -4.40 -0.75 -4.49
C TRP A 147 -3.11 -0.47 -3.72
N ILE A 148 -2.77 -1.34 -2.76
CA ILE A 148 -1.53 -1.27 -2.01
C ILE A 148 -0.37 -1.84 -2.82
N VAL A 149 0.72 -1.08 -2.89
CA VAL A 149 1.91 -1.35 -3.69
C VAL A 149 3.17 -0.92 -2.93
N ALA A 150 4.34 -1.10 -3.56
CA ALA A 150 5.62 -0.57 -3.07
C ALA A 150 5.96 -1.01 -1.62
N GLY A 151 5.55 -2.22 -1.23
CA GLY A 151 5.89 -2.82 0.06
C GLY A 151 7.36 -3.24 0.10
N TRP A 152 8.14 -2.68 1.00
CA TRP A 152 9.55 -3.04 1.19
C TRP A 152 10.01 -2.81 2.63
N THR A 153 11.03 -3.55 3.03
CA THR A 153 11.75 -3.35 4.29
C THR A 153 13.23 -3.59 4.03
N ARG A 154 14.05 -2.59 4.41
CA ARG A 154 15.50 -2.60 4.27
C ARG A 154 16.06 -3.87 4.93
N PRO A 155 17.03 -4.58 4.30
CA PRO A 155 17.46 -5.90 4.76
C PRO A 155 17.84 -5.99 6.24
N ASP A 156 18.49 -4.97 6.78
CA ASP A 156 18.91 -4.84 8.19
C ASP A 156 17.74 -4.64 9.17
N TRP A 157 16.55 -4.27 8.68
CA TRP A 157 15.33 -4.07 9.47
C TRP A 157 14.30 -5.21 9.31
N ARG A 158 14.61 -6.22 8.50
CA ARG A 158 13.71 -7.38 8.33
C ARG A 158 13.61 -8.15 9.65
N GLY A 159 12.42 -8.66 9.95
CA GLY A 159 12.14 -9.36 11.21
C GLY A 159 11.78 -8.43 12.39
N ALA A 160 11.96 -7.11 12.28
CA ALA A 160 11.55 -6.15 13.31
C ALA A 160 10.02 -5.91 13.40
N GLY A 161 9.21 -6.67 12.66
CA GLY A 161 7.75 -6.55 12.67
C GLY A 161 7.19 -5.30 12.00
N LEU A 162 8.02 -4.53 11.27
CA LEU A 162 7.62 -3.26 10.65
C LEU A 162 6.61 -3.41 9.52
N PHE A 163 6.80 -4.42 8.67
CA PHE A 163 6.07 -4.57 7.41
C PHE A 163 4.54 -4.63 7.61
N HIS A 164 4.08 -5.45 8.56
CA HIS A 164 2.65 -5.61 8.83
C HIS A 164 2.03 -4.37 9.45
N ARG A 165 2.70 -3.74 10.41
CA ARG A 165 2.24 -2.50 11.05
C ARG A 165 2.15 -1.34 10.06
N LEU A 166 3.13 -1.23 9.17
CA LEU A 166 3.08 -0.26 8.08
C LEU A 166 1.94 -0.56 7.11
N GLY A 167 1.68 -1.83 6.79
CA GLY A 167 0.56 -2.24 5.97
C GLY A 167 -0.81 -1.94 6.61
N GLU A 168 -0.95 -2.06 7.92
CA GLU A 168 -2.13 -1.58 8.67
C GLU A 168 -2.27 -0.06 8.55
N LEU A 169 -1.17 0.68 8.73
CA LEU A 169 -1.19 2.14 8.66
C LEU A 169 -1.54 2.66 7.27
N VAL A 170 -1.04 2.04 6.19
CA VAL A 170 -1.44 2.40 4.81
C VAL A 170 -2.92 2.16 4.58
N ARG A 171 -3.47 1.03 5.06
CA ARG A 171 -4.90 0.76 4.96
C ARG A 171 -5.74 1.77 5.74
N LEU A 172 -5.27 2.19 6.92
CA LEU A 172 -5.90 3.26 7.69
C LEU A 172 -5.91 4.58 6.93
N VAL A 173 -4.79 5.00 6.36
CA VAL A 173 -4.70 6.25 5.58
C VAL A 173 -5.60 6.19 4.34
N ALA A 174 -5.63 5.05 3.64
CA ALA A 174 -6.52 4.85 2.50
C ALA A 174 -8.01 4.94 2.91
N LEU A 175 -8.39 4.37 4.06
CA LEU A 175 -9.74 4.52 4.62
C LEU A 175 -10.08 5.97 4.94
N ALA A 176 -9.17 6.69 5.60
CA ALA A 176 -9.37 8.07 5.98
C ALA A 176 -9.51 9.00 4.76
N ARG A 177 -8.69 8.80 3.73
CA ARG A 177 -8.66 9.66 2.54
C ARG A 177 -9.79 9.35 1.55
N TRP A 178 -10.07 8.07 1.32
CA TRP A 178 -10.86 7.66 0.16
C TRP A 178 -12.07 6.78 0.50
N ASN A 179 -12.17 6.27 1.74
CA ASN A 179 -13.21 5.33 2.15
C ASN A 179 -13.48 4.22 1.10
N PRO A 180 -12.44 3.52 0.60
CA PRO A 180 -12.59 2.59 -0.51
C PRO A 180 -13.47 1.41 -0.10
N LYS A 181 -14.18 0.85 -1.09
CA LYS A 181 -14.95 -0.38 -0.90
C LYS A 181 -14.04 -1.58 -0.70
N TRP A 182 -12.91 -1.59 -1.42
CA TRP A 182 -11.92 -2.65 -1.40
C TRP A 182 -10.52 -2.09 -1.19
N VAL A 183 -9.70 -2.82 -0.44
CA VAL A 183 -8.25 -2.69 -0.50
C VAL A 183 -7.70 -3.94 -1.19
N VAL A 184 -6.79 -3.78 -2.14
CA VAL A 184 -6.21 -4.91 -2.90
C VAL A 184 -4.69 -4.82 -2.94
N GLY A 185 -4.03 -5.94 -3.12
CA GLY A 185 -2.58 -6.03 -3.38
C GLY A 185 -2.31 -7.08 -4.45
N LEU A 186 -1.24 -6.88 -5.21
CA LEU A 186 -0.69 -7.89 -6.12
C LEU A 186 0.57 -8.43 -5.49
N VAL A 187 0.60 -9.73 -5.23
CA VAL A 187 1.62 -10.38 -4.40
C VAL A 187 2.43 -11.34 -5.25
N ASP A 188 3.74 -11.11 -5.29
CA ASP A 188 4.68 -12.05 -5.90
C ASP A 188 4.77 -13.35 -5.08
N PRO A 189 4.88 -14.53 -5.71
CA PRO A 189 4.99 -15.82 -5.04
C PRO A 189 6.03 -15.88 -3.92
N GLU A 190 7.18 -15.22 -4.07
CA GLU A 190 8.24 -15.21 -3.04
C GLU A 190 7.81 -14.47 -1.77
N THR A 191 6.86 -13.53 -1.91
CA THR A 191 6.35 -12.72 -0.80
C THR A 191 5.06 -13.25 -0.19
N VAL A 192 4.43 -14.27 -0.79
CA VAL A 192 3.23 -14.93 -0.25
C VAL A 192 3.41 -15.39 1.21
N PRO A 193 4.53 -16.00 1.64
CA PRO A 193 4.72 -16.40 3.03
C PRO A 193 4.67 -15.24 4.04
N VAL A 194 5.10 -14.03 3.63
CA VAL A 194 4.99 -12.83 4.46
C VAL A 194 3.51 -12.49 4.64
N TRP A 195 2.75 -12.53 3.56
CA TRP A 195 1.33 -12.18 3.58
C TRP A 195 0.45 -13.29 4.14
N SER A 196 0.82 -14.57 4.09
CA SER A 196 0.01 -15.72 4.53
C SER A 196 -0.15 -15.79 6.05
N GLY A 197 0.78 -15.19 6.80
CA GLY A 197 0.78 -15.16 8.26
C GLY A 197 -0.34 -14.31 8.89
N ARG A 198 -0.50 -14.43 10.21
CA ARG A 198 -1.50 -13.66 10.99
C ARG A 198 -1.35 -12.14 10.84
N GLY A 199 -0.12 -11.65 10.61
CA GLY A 199 0.16 -10.23 10.39
C GLY A 199 -0.43 -9.65 9.10
N GLY A 200 -0.86 -10.48 8.14
CA GLY A 200 -1.57 -10.01 6.95
C GLY A 200 -3.01 -9.52 7.22
N GLY A 201 -3.57 -9.82 8.39
CA GLY A 201 -4.95 -9.49 8.72
C GLY A 201 -5.99 -10.34 7.99
N ARG A 202 -7.25 -9.92 7.99
CA ARG A 202 -8.42 -10.66 7.46
C ARG A 202 -8.58 -10.45 5.94
N ARG A 203 -7.57 -10.84 5.17
CA ARG A 203 -7.63 -10.85 3.70
C ARG A 203 -8.18 -12.15 3.13
N ARG A 204 -8.64 -12.07 1.88
CA ARG A 204 -8.55 -13.16 0.92
C ARG A 204 -7.22 -13.03 0.18
N LEU A 205 -6.38 -14.05 0.25
CA LEU A 205 -5.19 -14.20 -0.59
C LEU A 205 -5.42 -15.43 -1.47
N GLU A 206 -5.31 -15.29 -2.78
CA GLU A 206 -5.45 -16.42 -3.69
C GLU A 206 -4.31 -17.43 -3.50
N GLU A 207 -4.63 -18.71 -3.45
CA GLU A 207 -3.64 -19.79 -3.24
C GLU A 207 -2.67 -19.94 -4.41
N ARG A 208 -3.09 -19.57 -5.62
CA ARG A 208 -2.31 -19.65 -6.86
C ARG A 208 -2.29 -18.27 -7.54
N PRO A 209 -1.24 -17.95 -8.30
CA PRO A 209 -1.23 -16.75 -9.12
C PRO A 209 -2.40 -16.78 -10.13
N GLY A 210 -3.31 -15.81 -10.01
CA GLY A 210 -4.44 -15.63 -10.93
C GLY A 210 -4.20 -14.52 -11.96
N ILE A 211 -3.07 -13.82 -11.86
CA ILE A 211 -2.70 -12.70 -12.71
C ILE A 211 -1.30 -12.97 -13.26
N LEU A 212 -1.10 -12.78 -14.56
CA LEU A 212 0.21 -12.81 -15.20
C LEU A 212 0.42 -11.48 -15.90
N TYR A 213 1.36 -10.68 -15.41
CA TYR A 213 1.68 -9.38 -15.97
C TYR A 213 3.08 -9.42 -16.58
N HIS A 214 3.22 -8.96 -17.82
CA HIS A 214 4.53 -8.72 -18.42
C HIS A 214 4.87 -7.24 -18.33
N GLN A 215 5.85 -6.92 -17.49
CA GLN A 215 6.34 -5.57 -17.29
C GLN A 215 7.58 -5.33 -18.16
N SER A 216 7.61 -4.20 -18.87
CA SER A 216 8.70 -3.85 -19.76
C SER A 216 10.02 -3.71 -18.98
N GLY A 217 11.08 -4.32 -19.51
CA GLY A 217 12.40 -4.33 -18.88
C GLY A 217 12.52 -5.19 -17.60
N VAL A 218 11.45 -5.85 -17.17
CA VAL A 218 11.44 -6.71 -15.97
C VAL A 218 11.12 -8.16 -16.35
N GLY A 219 10.10 -8.37 -17.18
CA GLY A 219 9.67 -9.69 -17.61
C GLY A 219 8.31 -10.10 -17.04
N ARG A 220 8.09 -11.42 -16.92
CA ARG A 220 6.79 -11.99 -16.55
C ARG A 220 6.68 -12.14 -15.03
N LEU A 221 5.62 -11.56 -14.47
CA LEU A 221 5.31 -11.55 -13.06
C LEU A 221 4.02 -12.36 -12.82
N PRO A 222 4.12 -13.61 -12.33
CA PRO A 222 2.97 -14.31 -11.81
C PRO A 222 2.57 -13.65 -10.48
N LEU A 223 1.34 -13.17 -10.35
CA LEU A 223 0.88 -12.41 -9.19
C LEU A 223 -0.38 -13.05 -8.60
N HIS A 224 -0.39 -13.16 -7.27
CA HIS A 224 -1.56 -13.54 -6.49
C HIS A 224 -2.39 -12.28 -6.20
N LEU A 225 -3.72 -12.38 -6.33
CA LEU A 225 -4.57 -11.33 -5.80
C LEU A 225 -4.70 -11.48 -4.29
N MET A 226 -4.49 -10.37 -3.59
CA MET A 226 -4.86 -10.19 -2.20
C MET A 226 -5.94 -9.11 -2.11
N ARG A 227 -7.00 -9.31 -1.30
CA ARG A 227 -8.04 -8.31 -1.10
C ARG A 227 -8.65 -8.31 0.30
N TRP A 228 -9.04 -7.13 0.76
CA TRP A 228 -9.85 -6.89 1.96
C TRP A 228 -11.11 -6.13 1.58
N GLY A 229 -12.26 -6.56 2.12
CA GLY A 229 -13.43 -5.70 2.17
C GLY A 229 -13.27 -4.66 3.28
N ARG A 230 -13.91 -3.50 3.14
CA ARG A 230 -13.89 -2.44 4.16
C ARG A 230 -14.18 -2.93 5.59
N PRO A 231 -15.17 -3.80 5.87
CA PRO A 231 -15.40 -4.32 7.22
C PRO A 231 -14.19 -5.08 7.79
N ALA A 232 -13.48 -5.84 6.94
CA ALA A 232 -12.30 -6.58 7.36
C ALA A 232 -11.16 -5.63 7.75
N VAL A 233 -10.96 -4.54 7.00
CA VAL A 233 -9.97 -3.52 7.36
C VAL A 233 -10.31 -2.85 8.68
N LEU A 234 -11.58 -2.48 8.90
CA LEU A 234 -12.01 -1.87 10.16
C LEU A 234 -11.84 -2.83 11.36
N LEU A 235 -12.07 -4.13 11.17
CA LEU A 235 -11.80 -5.16 12.20
C LEU A 235 -10.31 -5.34 12.47
N ASP A 236 -9.47 -5.28 11.43
CA ASP A 236 -8.00 -5.38 11.58
C ASP A 236 -7.43 -4.16 12.30
N LEU A 237 -8.04 -2.99 12.13
CA LEU A 237 -7.70 -1.76 12.86
C LEU A 237 -8.29 -1.69 14.28
N GLU A 238 -9.03 -2.73 14.71
CA GLU A 238 -9.72 -2.80 16.02
C GLU A 238 -10.81 -1.72 16.22
N ILE A 239 -11.30 -1.13 15.13
CA ILE A 239 -12.30 -0.03 15.16
C ILE A 239 -13.70 -0.55 15.51
N ILE A 240 -14.09 -1.71 14.98
CA ILE A 240 -15.45 -2.26 15.20
C ILE A 240 -15.60 -2.86 16.62
N ALA A 241 -14.50 -3.26 17.27
CA ALA A 241 -14.55 -3.81 18.64
C ALA A 241 -15.06 -2.80 19.69
N HIS A 242 -15.08 -1.50 19.37
CA HIS A 242 -15.52 -0.42 20.25
C HIS A 242 -16.92 0.12 19.93
N MET A 243 -17.59 -0.37 18.88
CA MET A 243 -18.95 0.07 18.53
C MET A 243 -20.06 -0.77 19.19
N SER A 244 -19.71 -1.85 19.89
CA SER A 244 -20.67 -2.74 20.59
C SER A 244 -20.80 -2.46 22.09
N THR A 245 -20.20 -1.37 22.58
CA THR A 245 -20.21 -0.98 24.00
C THR A 245 -20.83 0.39 24.26
N VAL A 246 -21.71 0.86 23.37
CA VAL A 246 -22.56 2.03 23.59
C VAL A 246 -24.02 1.63 23.47
#